data_AF-A0A848M573-F1
#
_entry.id   AF-A0A848M573-F1
#
_cell.length_a   1.000
_cell.length_b   1.000
_cell.length_c   1.000
_cell.angle_alpha   90.00
_cell.angle_beta   90.00
_cell.angle_gamma   90.00
#
_symmetry.space_group_name_H-M   'P 1'
#
loop_
_entity.id
_entity.type
_entity.pdbx_description
1 polymer ?
#
loop_
_entity_poly.entity_id
_entity_poly.type
_entity_poly.pdbx_seq_one_letter_code
_entity_poly.pdbx_strand_id
1 'polypeptide(L)'
;MKHTRLLDSDHSKELLTYFGLAVYYSQALEQQLANLLMLIKLSKGKVPSEEDFTQLYQRKLSSSLGQLVQEIQHYFPFSEEETLQLKEVWKQRNYIVHDYFKERIHETFSPGGRSRMIRELNAFKDQAQALEQKLQGYSREMYIKLGLDSEKNPDFYSSGNS
;
A
#
# COMPACT_ATOMS: atom_id res chain seq x y z
N MET A 1 -34.95 18.68 -7.81
CA MET A 1 -33.97 17.90 -7.01
C MET A 1 -32.57 18.44 -7.30
N LYS A 2 -31.92 19.10 -6.32
CA LYS A 2 -30.56 19.66 -6.43
C LYS A 2 -29.53 18.57 -6.08
N HIS A 3 -29.25 17.66 -7.01
CA HIS A 3 -28.25 16.60 -6.76
C HIS A 3 -26.80 17.04 -7.06
N THR A 4 -26.61 18.23 -7.63
CA THR A 4 -25.34 18.63 -8.28
C THR A 4 -24.38 19.42 -7.40
N ARG A 5 -24.76 19.94 -6.21
CA ARG A 5 -23.88 20.83 -5.40
C ARG A 5 -23.21 20.19 -4.18
N LEU A 6 -23.32 18.89 -4.00
CA LEU A 6 -22.80 18.21 -2.79
C LEU A 6 -21.29 18.01 -2.79
N LEU A 7 -20.67 17.95 -3.97
CA LEU A 7 -19.21 17.77 -4.13
C LEU A 7 -18.45 19.10 -4.26
N ASP A 8 -19.14 20.23 -4.39
CA ASP A 8 -18.53 21.52 -4.73
C ASP A 8 -17.99 22.31 -3.52
N SER A 9 -18.29 21.88 -2.29
CA SER A 9 -17.73 22.54 -1.11
C SER A 9 -16.32 22.05 -0.82
N ASP A 10 -15.46 22.93 -0.29
CA ASP A 10 -14.08 22.58 0.03
C ASP A 10 -13.97 21.42 1.02
N HIS A 11 -14.93 21.30 1.94
CA HIS A 11 -15.00 20.18 2.87
C HIS A 11 -15.34 18.84 2.19
N SER A 12 -16.04 18.85 1.06
CA SER A 12 -16.26 17.64 0.24
C SER A 12 -15.01 17.28 -0.55
N LYS A 13 -14.29 18.28 -1.07
CA LYS A 13 -12.99 18.06 -1.73
C LYS A 13 -11.98 17.48 -0.76
N GLU A 14 -11.92 18.02 0.46
CA GLU A 14 -11.06 17.52 1.53
C GLU A 14 -11.36 16.05 1.85
N LEU A 15 -12.64 15.68 1.99
CA LEU A 15 -13.03 14.27 2.16
C LEU A 15 -12.50 13.38 1.02
N LEU A 16 -12.67 13.80 -0.23
CA LEU A 16 -12.15 13.05 -1.38
C LEU A 16 -10.63 12.99 -1.40
N THR A 17 -9.94 14.04 -0.95
CA THR A 17 -8.48 14.05 -0.78
C THR A 17 -8.04 13.00 0.24
N TYR A 18 -8.66 12.95 1.42
CA TYR A 18 -8.32 11.94 2.44
C TYR A 18 -8.67 10.52 1.99
N PHE A 19 -9.75 10.35 1.22
CA PHE A 19 -10.06 9.07 0.61
C PHE A 19 -8.98 8.66 -0.39
N GLY A 20 -8.57 9.57 -1.27
CA GLY A 20 -7.49 9.34 -2.21
C GLY A 20 -6.17 8.99 -1.54
N LEU A 21 -5.82 9.68 -0.44
CA LEU A 21 -4.64 9.38 0.37
C LEU A 21 -4.72 7.98 0.99
N ALA A 22 -5.87 7.59 1.55
CA ALA A 22 -6.06 6.25 2.10
C ALA A 22 -5.89 5.17 1.02
N VAL A 23 -6.46 5.37 -0.17
CA VAL A 23 -6.28 4.43 -1.30
C VAL A 23 -4.82 4.40 -1.78
N TYR A 24 -4.18 5.55 -1.90
CA TYR A 24 -2.76 5.65 -2.29
C TYR A 24 -1.86 4.85 -1.34
N TYR A 25 -1.99 5.06 -0.02
CA TYR A 25 -1.18 4.32 0.95
C TYR A 25 -1.53 2.84 0.99
N SER A 26 -2.77 2.45 0.70
CA SER A 26 -3.14 1.04 0.52
C SER A 26 -2.37 0.39 -0.63
N GLN A 27 -2.27 1.08 -1.77
CA GLN A 27 -1.56 0.58 -2.95
C GLN A 27 -0.04 0.59 -2.76
N ALA A 28 0.51 1.64 -2.13
CA ALA A 28 1.93 1.70 -1.80
C ALA A 28 2.35 0.51 -0.90
N LEU A 29 1.48 0.14 0.04
CA LEU A 29 1.69 -0.97 0.95
C LEU A 29 1.63 -2.34 0.27
N GLU A 30 0.67 -2.54 -0.64
CA GLU A 30 0.62 -3.72 -1.52
C GLU A 30 1.91 -3.86 -2.34
N GLN A 31 2.33 -2.77 -2.95
CA GLN A 31 3.54 -2.69 -3.75
C GLN A 31 4.79 -3.03 -2.91
N GLN A 32 4.87 -2.50 -1.68
CA GLN A 32 5.99 -2.75 -0.79
C GLN A 32 6.07 -4.22 -0.33
N LEU A 33 4.93 -4.86 -0.08
CA LEU A 33 4.87 -6.30 0.22
C LEU A 33 5.30 -7.16 -0.97
N ALA A 34 4.86 -6.83 -2.18
CA ALA A 34 5.28 -7.51 -3.39
C ALA A 34 6.81 -7.41 -3.59
N ASN A 35 7.38 -6.22 -3.38
CA ASN A 35 8.83 -6.00 -3.44
C ASN A 35 9.56 -6.90 -2.45
N LEU A 36 9.14 -6.90 -1.19
CA LEU A 36 9.79 -7.68 -0.13
C LEU A 36 9.73 -9.19 -0.41
N LEU A 37 8.59 -9.70 -0.88
CA LEU A 37 8.45 -11.10 -1.29
C LEU A 37 9.36 -11.47 -2.48
N MET A 38 9.52 -10.57 -3.44
CA MET A 38 10.43 -10.78 -4.57
C MET A 38 11.89 -10.79 -4.13
N LEU A 39 12.30 -9.89 -3.22
CA LEU A 39 13.65 -9.88 -2.65
C LEU A 39 13.96 -11.18 -1.90
N ILE A 40 13.01 -11.73 -1.16
CA ILE A 40 13.16 -13.04 -0.51
C ILE A 40 13.33 -14.17 -1.54
N LYS A 41 12.59 -14.13 -2.65
CA LYS A 41 12.72 -15.15 -3.70
C LYS A 41 14.09 -15.06 -4.38
N LEU A 42 14.54 -13.85 -4.67
CA LEU A 42 15.89 -13.59 -5.21
C LEU A 42 16.97 -14.10 -4.25
N SER A 43 16.88 -13.76 -2.95
CA SER A 43 17.86 -14.19 -1.95
C SER A 43 17.96 -15.71 -1.78
N LYS A 44 16.91 -16.45 -2.16
CA LYS A 44 16.87 -17.91 -2.12
C LYS A 44 17.23 -18.56 -3.46
N GLY A 45 17.68 -17.78 -4.46
CA GLY A 45 18.00 -18.27 -5.81
C GLY A 45 16.78 -18.81 -6.56
N LYS A 46 15.56 -18.40 -6.20
CA LYS A 46 14.30 -18.91 -6.78
C LYS A 46 13.84 -18.13 -8.01
N VAL A 47 14.69 -17.26 -8.55
CA VAL A 47 14.42 -16.46 -9.74
C VAL A 47 15.54 -16.74 -10.74
N PRO A 48 15.31 -17.65 -11.71
CA PRO A 48 16.35 -18.11 -12.63
C PRO A 48 16.77 -17.07 -13.67
N SER A 49 15.88 -16.16 -14.04
CA SER A 49 16.08 -15.16 -15.10
C SER A 49 15.34 -13.85 -14.81
N GLU A 50 15.68 -12.80 -15.56
CA GLU A 50 15.00 -11.49 -15.51
C GLU A 50 13.55 -11.56 -16.03
N GLU A 51 13.29 -12.41 -17.03
CA GLU A 51 11.93 -12.66 -17.53
C GLU A 51 11.08 -13.35 -16.46
N ASP A 52 11.64 -14.35 -15.77
CA ASP A 52 10.98 -14.99 -14.62
C ASP A 52 10.72 -14.00 -13.49
N PHE A 53 11.66 -13.09 -13.23
CA PHE A 53 11.47 -12.02 -12.25
C PHE A 53 10.24 -11.18 -12.58
N THR A 54 10.17 -10.69 -13.82
CA THR A 54 9.08 -9.81 -14.28
C THR A 54 7.73 -10.54 -14.19
N GLN A 55 7.65 -11.78 -14.64
CA GLN A 55 6.42 -12.57 -14.56
C GLN A 55 6.00 -12.86 -13.13
N LEU A 56 6.94 -13.25 -12.26
CA LEU A 56 6.65 -13.51 -10.84
C LEU A 56 6.18 -12.25 -10.13
N TYR A 57 6.80 -11.11 -10.42
CA TYR A 57 6.45 -9.83 -9.84
C TYR A 57 5.05 -9.37 -10.27
N GLN A 58 4.72 -9.47 -11.57
CA GLN A 58 3.36 -9.18 -12.05
C GLN A 58 2.30 -10.06 -11.37
N ARG A 59 2.60 -11.36 -11.18
CA ARG A 59 1.71 -12.27 -10.42
C ARG A 59 1.54 -11.85 -8.96
N LYS A 60 2.55 -11.26 -8.33
CA LYS A 60 2.44 -10.70 -6.98
C LYS A 60 1.58 -9.46 -6.93
N LEU A 61 1.73 -8.56 -7.90
CA LEU A 61 0.88 -7.37 -8.00
C LEU A 61 -0.59 -7.72 -8.28
N SER A 62 -0.86 -8.84 -8.97
CA SER A 62 -2.22 -9.35 -9.15
C SER A 62 -2.75 -10.15 -7.96
N SER A 63 -1.92 -10.43 -6.96
CA SER A 63 -2.35 -11.16 -5.77
C SER A 63 -3.13 -10.22 -4.84
N SER A 64 -4.14 -10.74 -4.15
CA SER A 64 -4.79 -9.95 -3.11
C SER A 64 -3.80 -9.63 -1.98
N LEU A 65 -3.95 -8.47 -1.36
CA LEU A 65 -3.15 -8.06 -0.20
C LEU A 65 -3.14 -9.15 0.91
N GLY A 66 -4.28 -9.80 1.13
CA GLY A 66 -4.38 -10.92 2.08
C GLY A 66 -3.48 -12.11 1.74
N GLN A 67 -3.32 -12.45 0.45
CA GLN A 67 -2.41 -13.52 0.02
C GLN A 67 -0.95 -13.12 0.21
N LEU A 68 -0.58 -11.87 -0.11
CA LEU A 68 0.78 -11.36 0.12
C LEU A 68 1.16 -11.45 1.60
N VAL A 69 0.20 -11.21 2.49
CA VAL A 69 0.41 -11.15 3.93
C VAL A 69 0.54 -12.54 4.55
N GLN A 70 -0.30 -13.48 4.11
CA GLN A 70 -0.11 -14.87 4.48
C GLN A 70 1.27 -15.37 4.05
N GLU A 71 1.70 -15.03 2.83
CA GLU A 71 2.99 -15.46 2.32
C GLU A 71 4.16 -14.83 3.09
N ILE A 72 4.11 -13.53 3.38
CA ILE A 72 5.23 -12.83 4.03
C ILE A 72 5.44 -13.26 5.48
N GLN A 73 4.38 -13.69 6.17
CA GLN A 73 4.44 -14.29 7.52
C GLN A 73 5.24 -15.59 7.58
N HIS A 74 5.42 -16.30 6.46
CA HIS A 74 6.28 -17.48 6.41
C HIS A 74 7.77 -17.13 6.34
N TYR A 75 8.12 -15.87 6.05
CA TYR A 75 9.49 -15.43 5.85
C TYR A 75 10.00 -14.49 6.93
N PHE A 76 9.09 -13.72 7.54
CA PHE A 76 9.42 -12.81 8.63
C PHE A 76 8.76 -13.30 9.93
N PRO A 77 9.53 -13.41 11.03
CA PRO A 77 8.98 -13.71 12.33
C PRO A 77 8.32 -12.45 12.91
N PHE A 78 7.17 -12.08 12.36
CA PHE A 78 6.34 -11.04 12.97
C PHE A 78 5.88 -11.54 14.34
N SER A 79 5.95 -10.66 15.34
CA SER A 79 5.23 -10.85 16.59
C SER A 79 3.73 -11.03 16.34
N GLU A 80 3.04 -11.59 17.32
CA GLU A 80 1.58 -11.74 17.25
C GLU A 80 0.89 -10.39 17.09
N GLU A 81 1.40 -9.36 17.78
CA GLU A 81 0.89 -7.98 17.68
C GLU A 81 1.06 -7.41 16.27
N GLU A 82 2.24 -7.53 15.66
CA GLU A 82 2.48 -7.08 14.28
C GLU A 82 1.60 -7.83 13.28
N THR A 83 1.40 -9.13 13.49
CA THR A 83 0.51 -9.96 12.68
C THR A 83 -0.94 -9.49 12.76
N LEU A 84 -1.41 -9.15 13.96
CA LEU A 84 -2.76 -8.60 14.16
C LEU A 84 -2.90 -7.22 13.53
N GLN A 85 -1.92 -6.33 13.70
CA GLN A 85 -1.90 -5.00 13.09
C GLN A 85 -1.94 -5.09 11.56
N LEU A 86 -1.10 -5.93 10.96
CA LEU A 86 -1.13 -6.24 9.52
C LEU A 86 -2.55 -6.63 9.11
N LYS A 87 -3.13 -7.68 9.72
CA LYS A 87 -4.47 -8.16 9.38
C LYS A 87 -5.56 -7.08 9.48
N GLU A 88 -5.51 -6.24 10.51
CA GLU A 88 -6.50 -5.19 10.70
C GLU A 88 -6.39 -4.12 9.61
N VAL A 89 -5.18 -3.63 9.32
CA VAL A 89 -4.97 -2.67 8.22
C VAL A 89 -5.49 -3.25 6.89
N TRP A 90 -5.38 -4.56 6.67
CA TRP A 90 -5.85 -5.18 5.41
C TRP A 90 -7.35 -5.28 5.32
N LYS A 91 -8.00 -5.61 6.43
CA LYS A 91 -9.44 -5.61 6.53
C LYS A 91 -9.98 -4.19 6.28
N GLN A 92 -9.35 -3.19 6.89
CA GLN A 92 -9.70 -1.78 6.71
C GLN A 92 -9.46 -1.31 5.27
N ARG A 93 -8.35 -1.71 4.63
CA ARG A 93 -8.13 -1.43 3.19
C ARG A 93 -9.26 -1.97 2.34
N ASN A 94 -9.63 -3.24 2.52
CA ASN A 94 -10.69 -3.87 1.73
C ASN A 94 -12.00 -3.13 1.88
N TYR A 95 -12.32 -2.75 3.12
CA TYR A 95 -13.47 -1.92 3.41
C TYR A 95 -13.40 -0.57 2.69
N ILE A 96 -12.29 0.16 2.82
CA ILE A 96 -12.06 1.47 2.19
C ILE A 96 -12.25 1.43 0.68
N VAL A 97 -11.62 0.46 0.01
CA VAL A 97 -11.61 0.38 -1.45
C VAL A 97 -12.96 -0.08 -2.01
N HIS A 98 -13.63 -1.03 -1.34
CA HIS A 98 -14.79 -1.71 -1.93
C HIS A 98 -16.13 -1.22 -1.40
N ASP A 99 -16.24 -0.82 -0.12
CA ASP A 99 -17.53 -0.67 0.55
C ASP A 99 -17.72 0.65 1.30
N TYR A 100 -16.66 1.39 1.58
CA TYR A 100 -16.68 2.59 2.44
C TYR A 100 -17.73 3.62 2.04
N PHE A 101 -17.71 4.09 0.80
CA PHE A 101 -18.72 5.05 0.35
C PHE A 101 -20.11 4.45 0.23
N LYS A 102 -20.26 3.14 -0.01
CA LYS A 102 -21.59 2.50 -0.07
C LYS A 102 -22.28 2.59 1.29
N GLU A 103 -21.54 2.35 2.36
CA GLU A 103 -22.07 2.39 3.73
C GLU A 103 -22.15 3.81 4.29
N ARG A 104 -21.15 4.64 4.01
CA ARG A 104 -21.02 6.00 4.58
C ARG A 104 -21.62 7.09 3.70
N ILE A 105 -22.29 6.77 2.60
CA ILE A 105 -22.80 7.78 1.65
C ILE A 105 -23.67 8.84 2.34
N HIS A 106 -24.46 8.43 3.33
CA HIS A 106 -25.35 9.31 4.08
C HIS A 106 -24.59 10.35 4.93
N GLU A 107 -23.38 10.04 5.37
CA GLU A 107 -22.54 10.95 6.14
C GLU A 107 -21.99 12.10 5.28
N THR A 108 -21.85 11.88 3.97
CA THR A 108 -21.35 12.88 3.01
C THR A 108 -22.25 14.11 2.91
N PHE A 109 -23.54 13.98 3.26
CA PHE A 109 -24.52 15.06 3.14
C PHE A 109 -24.45 16.11 4.27
N SER A 110 -23.65 15.88 5.31
CA SER A 110 -23.52 16.80 6.44
C SER A 110 -22.06 17.19 6.69
N PRO A 111 -21.77 18.42 7.17
CA PRO A 111 -20.43 18.77 7.63
C PRO A 111 -19.92 17.82 8.72
N GLY A 112 -20.75 17.50 9.72
CA GLY A 112 -20.34 16.62 10.82
C GLY A 112 -20.00 15.20 10.38
N GLY A 113 -20.75 14.64 9.42
CA GLY A 113 -20.45 13.33 8.84
C GLY A 113 -19.16 13.32 8.02
N ARG A 114 -18.94 14.34 7.17
CA ARG A 114 -17.68 14.49 6.44
C ARG A 114 -16.47 14.60 7.37
N SER A 115 -16.57 15.36 8.46
CA SER A 115 -15.48 15.45 9.45
C SER A 115 -15.21 14.12 10.16
N ARG A 116 -16.23 13.28 10.40
CA ARG A 116 -16.02 11.91 10.92
C ARG A 116 -15.29 11.04 9.90
N MET A 117 -15.78 11.04 8.66
CA MET A 117 -15.16 10.28 7.57
C MET A 117 -13.71 10.68 7.32
N ILE A 118 -13.38 11.98 7.36
CA ILE A 118 -12.01 12.48 7.23
C ILE A 118 -11.12 11.94 8.35
N ARG A 119 -11.58 11.96 9.62
CA ARG A 119 -10.81 11.41 10.75
C ARG A 119 -10.56 9.92 10.61
N GLU A 120 -11.57 9.15 10.20
CA GLU A 120 -11.45 7.71 9.95
C GLU A 120 -10.41 7.42 8.85
N LEU A 121 -10.51 8.11 7.72
CA LEU A 121 -9.59 7.95 6.59
C LEU A 121 -8.16 8.39 6.94
N ASN A 122 -8.00 9.49 7.68
CA ASN A 122 -6.68 9.94 8.12
C ASN A 122 -6.05 8.95 9.08
N ALA A 123 -6.80 8.43 10.06
CA ALA A 123 -6.29 7.44 11.00
C ALA A 123 -5.82 6.16 10.28
N PHE A 124 -6.61 5.67 9.31
CA PHE A 124 -6.19 4.56 8.47
C PHE A 124 -4.94 4.89 7.65
N LYS A 125 -4.91 6.06 6.99
CA LYS A 125 -3.77 6.51 6.17
C LYS A 125 -2.50 6.56 7.01
N ASP A 126 -2.55 7.09 8.23
CA ASP A 126 -1.38 7.16 9.12
C ASP A 126 -0.91 5.75 9.55
N GLN A 127 -1.83 4.82 9.82
CA GLN A 127 -1.50 3.43 10.10
C GLN A 127 -0.85 2.71 8.91
N ALA A 128 -1.43 2.86 7.71
CA ALA A 128 -0.92 2.27 6.48
C ALA A 128 0.47 2.83 6.14
N GLN A 129 0.66 4.14 6.28
CA GLN A 129 1.95 4.80 6.06
C GLN A 129 3.03 4.29 7.02
N ALA A 130 2.73 4.21 8.33
CA ALA A 130 3.71 3.74 9.31
C ALA A 130 4.15 2.28 9.03
N LEU A 131 3.19 1.45 8.61
CA LEU A 131 3.44 0.05 8.26
C LEU A 131 4.24 -0.09 6.96
N GLU A 132 3.95 0.73 5.95
CA GLU A 132 4.72 0.81 4.71
C GLU A 132 6.18 1.18 4.99
N GLN A 133 6.42 2.24 5.79
CA GLN A 133 7.77 2.67 6.17
C GLN A 133 8.54 1.57 6.91
N LYS A 134 7.86 0.84 7.81
CA LYS A 134 8.46 -0.29 8.51
C LYS A 134 8.88 -1.40 7.54
N LEU A 135 8.02 -1.76 6.59
CA LEU A 135 8.34 -2.76 5.56
C LEU A 135 9.42 -2.27 4.58
N GLN A 136 9.49 -0.96 4.33
CA GLN A 136 10.57 -0.34 3.57
C GLN A 136 11.93 -0.53 4.25
N GLY A 137 11.97 -0.43 5.59
CA GLY A 137 13.16 -0.75 6.38
C GLY A 137 13.70 -2.15 6.11
N TYR A 138 12.84 -3.18 6.17
CA TYR A 138 13.25 -4.56 5.87
C TYR A 138 13.74 -4.74 4.43
N SER A 139 13.05 -4.15 3.45
CA SER A 139 13.50 -4.21 2.06
C SER A 139 14.87 -3.57 1.87
N ARG A 140 15.15 -2.42 2.49
CA ARG A 140 16.46 -1.75 2.42
C ARG A 140 17.58 -2.64 2.94
N GLU A 141 17.38 -3.29 4.08
CA GLU A 141 18.36 -4.25 4.61
C GLU A 141 18.61 -5.43 3.65
N MET A 142 17.55 -5.91 2.98
CA MET A 142 17.69 -7.00 2.01
C MET A 142 18.40 -6.54 0.72
N TYR A 143 18.12 -5.34 0.22
CA TYR A 143 18.85 -4.77 -0.92
C TYR A 143 20.35 -4.70 -0.64
N ILE A 144 20.75 -4.22 0.54
CA ILE A 144 22.15 -4.15 0.96
C ILE A 144 22.76 -5.56 1.01
N LYS A 145 22.08 -6.53 1.64
CA LYS A 145 22.58 -7.93 1.74
C LYS A 145 22.74 -8.61 0.37
N LEU A 146 21.91 -8.24 -0.60
CA LEU A 146 21.96 -8.77 -1.96
C LEU A 146 22.95 -8.01 -2.87
N GLY A 147 23.59 -6.95 -2.38
CA GLY A 147 24.48 -6.12 -3.19
C GLY A 147 23.75 -5.31 -4.27
N LEU A 148 22.44 -5.08 -4.07
CA LEU A 148 21.55 -4.40 -5.02
C LEU A 148 21.30 -2.93 -4.64
N ASP A 149 21.96 -2.41 -3.59
CA ASP A 149 21.84 -1.02 -3.18
C ASP A 149 22.53 -0.11 -4.22
N SER A 150 21.75 0.78 -4.85
CA SER A 150 22.13 1.50 -6.07
C SER A 150 22.92 2.79 -5.83
N GLU A 151 23.39 3.07 -4.61
CA GLU A 151 24.35 4.17 -4.37
C GLU A 151 25.73 3.97 -5.04
N LYS A 152 25.91 2.91 -5.83
CA LYS A 152 27.11 2.67 -6.65
C LYS A 152 26.84 2.41 -8.13
N ASN A 153 25.80 2.97 -8.74
CA ASN A 153 25.70 2.94 -10.21
C ASN A 153 25.19 4.27 -10.82
N PRO A 154 26.10 5.21 -11.16
CA PRO A 154 25.76 6.50 -11.75
C PRO A 154 25.15 6.42 -13.17
N ASP A 155 25.21 5.26 -13.83
CA ASP A 155 24.97 5.17 -15.27
C ASP A 155 23.49 5.01 -15.65
N PHE A 156 22.56 4.89 -14.69
CA PHE A 156 21.13 4.69 -15.01
C PHE A 156 20.34 5.98 -15.29
N TYR A 157 20.96 7.17 -15.15
CA TYR A 157 20.33 8.47 -15.45
C TYR A 157 20.83 9.14 -16.73
N SER A 158 21.72 8.50 -17.50
CA SER A 158 22.44 9.17 -18.61
C SER A 158 21.96 8.82 -20.02
N SER A 159 20.95 7.97 -20.21
CA SER A 159 20.51 7.56 -21.56
C SER A 159 19.04 7.87 -21.82
N GLY A 160 18.70 9.16 -21.75
CA GLY A 160 17.36 9.66 -22.03
C GLY A 160 17.36 11.09 -22.57
N ASN A 161 18.29 11.43 -23.47
CA ASN A 161 18.17 12.57 -24.36
C ASN A 161 18.96 12.28 -25.65
N SER A 162 18.24 11.85 -26.67
CA SER A 162 18.62 11.94 -28.08
C SER A 162 17.35 12.11 -28.90
#